data_AF-A0A0F9APQ9-F1
#
_entry.id   AF-A0A0F9APQ9-F1
#
_cell.length_a   1.000
_cell.length_b   1.000
_cell.length_c   1.000
_cell.angle_alpha   90.00
_cell.angle_beta   90.00
_cell.angle_gamma   90.00
#
_symmetry.space_group_name_H-M   'P 1'
#
loop_
_entity.id
_entity.type
_entity.pdbx_description
1 polymer ?
#
loop_
_entity_poly.entity_id
_entity_poly.type
_entity_poly.pdbx_seq_one_letter_code
_entity_poly.pdbx_strand_id
1 'polypeptide(L)' 'TENPYNQVNITIIGNLAARKIPVLIAANKIDLKRAQIKKIESAFPEYKVIGISAKYGKNLDKFYESIFKLIKKI' A
#
# COMPACT_ATOMS: atom_id res chain seq x y z
N THR A 1 7.83 10.85 -3.47
CA THR A 1 7.73 9.44 -3.05
C THR A 1 9.13 8.87 -3.01
N GLU A 2 9.45 8.11 -1.96
CA GLU A 2 10.71 7.35 -1.92
C GLU A 2 10.67 6.21 -2.94
N ASN A 3 11.82 5.64 -3.32
CA ASN A 3 11.86 4.57 -4.31
C ASN A 3 11.12 3.32 -3.77
N PRO A 4 10.03 2.87 -4.42
CA PRO A 4 9.28 1.70 -3.98
C PRO A 4 10.09 0.39 -4.11
N TYR A 5 11.05 0.32 -5.05
CA TYR A 5 11.85 -0.87 -5.36
C TYR A 5 13.07 -1.08 -4.45
N ASN A 6 13.04 -0.57 -3.22
CA ASN A 6 14.13 -0.87 -2.30
C ASN A 6 14.14 -2.39 -1.96
N GLN A 7 15.31 -2.93 -1.65
CA GLN A 7 15.48 -4.37 -1.41
C GLN A 7 14.58 -4.87 -0.27
N VAL A 8 14.44 -4.06 0.79
CA VAL A 8 13.62 -4.40 1.96
C VAL A 8 12.15 -4.60 1.56
N ASN A 9 11.57 -3.69 0.78
CA ASN A 9 10.19 -3.76 0.31
C ASN A 9 9.96 -4.99 -0.58
N ILE A 10 10.88 -5.24 -1.52
CA ILE A 10 10.81 -6.40 -2.42
C ILE A 10 10.86 -7.70 -1.60
N THR A 11 11.78 -7.80 -0.65
CA THR A 11 11.92 -8.98 0.21
C THR A 11 10.68 -9.21 1.08
N ILE A 12 10.11 -8.16 1.68
CA ILE A 12 8.90 -8.30 2.51
C ILE A 12 7.73 -8.79 1.67
N ILE A 13 7.47 -8.16 0.52
CA ILE A 13 6.36 -8.53 -0.36
C ILE A 13 6.54 -9.96 -0.89
N GLY A 14 7.76 -10.34 -1.29
CA GLY A 14 8.05 -11.70 -1.74
C GLY A 14 7.77 -12.76 -0.66
N ASN A 15 8.12 -12.49 0.59
CA ASN A 15 7.83 -13.38 1.71
C ASN A 15 6.32 -13.52 1.97
N LEU A 16 5.57 -12.41 1.91
CA LEU A 16 4.12 -12.43 2.09
C LEU A 16 3.42 -13.21 0.97
N ALA A 17 3.85 -13.01 -0.27
CA ALA A 17 3.36 -13.75 -1.43
C ALA A 17 3.62 -15.26 -1.33
N ALA A 18 4.83 -15.66 -0.93
CA ALA A 18 5.19 -17.06 -0.74
C ALA A 18 4.31 -17.77 0.31
N ARG A 19 3.85 -17.03 1.32
CA ARG A 19 2.96 -17.52 2.38
C ARG A 19 1.47 -17.36 2.04
N LYS A 20 1.13 -16.90 0.84
CA LYS A 20 -0.25 -16.60 0.39
C LYS A 20 -1.00 -15.66 1.35
N ILE A 21 -0.27 -14.75 2.01
CA ILE A 21 -0.87 -13.78 2.92
C ILE A 21 -1.46 -12.64 2.07
N PRO A 22 -2.74 -12.27 2.25
CA PRO A 22 -3.32 -11.14 1.55
C PRO A 22 -2.61 -9.83 1.89
N VAL A 23 -2.27 -9.05 0.87
CA VAL A 23 -1.50 -7.80 1.03
C VAL A 23 -2.31 -6.61 0.53
N LEU A 24 -2.26 -5.52 1.31
CA LEU A 24 -2.75 -4.19 0.96
C LEU A 24 -1.63 -3.18 1.21
N ILE A 25 -1.29 -2.39 0.20
CA ILE A 25 -0.22 -1.39 0.29
C ILE A 25 -0.82 -0.04 0.67
N ALA A 26 -0.39 0.51 1.81
CA ALA A 26 -0.74 1.86 2.23
C ALA A 26 0.33 2.87 1.79
N ALA A 27 0.05 3.61 0.71
CA ALA A 27 0.89 4.71 0.24
C ALA A 27 0.73 5.94 1.15
N ASN A 28 1.55 6.02 2.18
CA ASN A 28 1.47 7.08 3.19
C ASN A 28 2.06 8.43 2.70
N LYS A 29 1.77 9.50 3.45
CA LYS A 29 2.22 10.89 3.24
C LYS A 29 1.63 11.57 1.98
N ILE A 30 0.38 11.25 1.62
CA ILE A 30 -0.31 11.88 0.47
C ILE A 30 -0.58 13.38 0.64
N ASP A 31 -0.39 13.89 1.86
CA ASP A 31 -0.45 15.32 2.18
C ASP A 31 0.71 16.12 1.57
N LEU A 32 1.82 15.45 1.22
CA LEU A 32 2.95 16.11 0.58
C LEU A 32 2.68 16.34 -0.91
N LYS A 33 2.91 17.56 -1.43
CA LYS A 33 2.79 17.87 -2.87
C LYS A 33 3.64 16.97 -3.77
N ARG A 34 4.75 16.44 -3.26
CA ARG A 34 5.66 15.51 -3.96
C ARG A 34 5.23 14.04 -3.88
N ALA A 35 4.11 13.74 -3.24
CA ALA A 35 3.59 12.38 -3.14
C ALA A 35 3.00 11.96 -4.49
N GLN A 36 3.46 10.81 -4.97
CA GLN A 36 3.09 10.21 -6.25
C GLN A 36 2.72 8.75 -5.98
N ILE A 37 1.42 8.50 -5.81
CA ILE A 37 0.87 7.17 -5.53
C ILE A 37 1.02 6.25 -6.75
N LYS A 38 0.83 6.82 -7.95
CA LYS A 38 0.98 6.10 -9.22
C LYS A 38 2.32 5.37 -9.36
N LYS A 39 3.40 5.93 -8.80
CA LYS A 39 4.72 5.26 -8.80
C LYS A 39 4.73 3.95 -8.00
N ILE A 40 3.97 3.88 -6.90
CA ILE A 40 3.85 2.68 -6.08
C ILE A 40 2.93 1.67 -6.78
N GLU A 41 1.83 2.14 -7.38
CA GLU A 41 0.93 1.31 -8.20
C GLU A 41 1.67 0.66 -9.37
N SER A 42 2.49 1.43 -10.09
CA SER A 42 3.34 0.89 -11.18
C SER A 42 4.43 -0.07 -10.67
N ALA A 43 4.89 0.10 -9.44
CA ALA A 43 5.91 -0.77 -8.85
C ALA A 43 5.37 -2.11 -8.39
N PHE A 44 4.13 -2.13 -7.93
CA PHE A 44 3.48 -3.31 -7.35
C PHE A 44 2.08 -3.49 -7.96
N PRO A 45 1.96 -3.74 -9.28
CA PRO A 45 0.68 -3.71 -10.00
C PRO A 45 -0.28 -4.82 -9.56
N GLU A 46 0.23 -5.90 -8.98
CA GLU A 46 -0.56 -7.04 -8.48
C GLU A 46 -1.24 -6.74 -7.13
N TYR A 47 -0.86 -5.65 -6.46
CA TYR A 47 -1.32 -5.32 -5.13
C TYR A 47 -2.20 -4.08 -5.13
N LYS A 48 -3.27 -4.11 -4.34
CA LYS A 48 -4.11 -2.94 -4.15
C LYS A 48 -3.32 -1.88 -3.36
N VAL A 49 -3.27 -0.67 -3.89
CA VAL A 49 -2.61 0.49 -3.25
C VAL A 49 -3.66 1.49 -2.78
N ILE A 50 -3.48 2.04 -1.58
CA ILE A 50 -4.34 3.09 -1.03
C ILE A 50 -3.49 4.23 -0.51
N GLY A 51 -3.74 5.42 -1.03
CA GLY A 51 -3.14 6.65 -0.52
C GLY A 51 -3.75 7.07 0.81
N ILE A 52 -2.92 7.23 1.85
CA ILE A 52 -3.31 7.76 3.16
C ILE A 52 -2.40 8.89 3.63
N SER A 53 -2.91 9.74 4.51
CA SER A 53 -2.06 10.60 5.35
C SER A 53 -2.29 10.24 6.80
N ALA A 54 -1.37 9.45 7.38
CA ALA A 54 -1.43 9.09 8.79
C ALA A 54 -1.31 10.32 9.70
N LYS A 55 -0.64 11.39 9.26
CA LYS A 55 -0.47 12.62 10.05
C LYS A 55 -1.77 13.40 10.23
N TYR A 56 -2.60 13.48 9.18
CA TYR A 56 -3.84 14.26 9.19
C TYR A 56 -5.10 13.40 9.19
N GLY A 57 -4.95 12.08 9.35
CA GLY A 57 -6.07 11.13 9.28
C GLY A 57 -6.75 11.01 7.92
N LYS A 58 -6.14 11.53 6.84
CA LYS A 58 -6.79 11.56 5.51
C LYS A 58 -6.87 10.17 4.90
N ASN A 59 -8.05 9.82 4.38
CA ASN A 59 -8.38 8.53 3.75
C ASN A 59 -8.29 7.30 4.67
N LEU A 60 -8.28 7.47 5.99
CA LEU A 60 -8.28 6.32 6.91
C LEU A 60 -9.54 5.46 6.78
N ASP A 61 -10.72 6.06 6.58
CA ASP A 61 -11.96 5.31 6.38
C ASP A 61 -11.86 4.34 5.19
N LYS A 62 -11.36 4.84 4.05
CA LYS A 62 -11.13 4.03 2.84
C LYS A 62 -10.09 2.93 3.03
N PHE A 63 -9.09 3.20 3.87
CA PHE A 63 -8.09 2.21 4.26
C PHE A 63 -8.72 1.09 5.07
N TYR A 64 -9.49 1.40 6.12
CA TYR A 64 -10.22 0.42 6.91
C TYR A 64 -11.21 -0.39 6.08
N GLU A 65 -12.03 0.28 5.26
CA GLU A 65 -12.94 -0.41 4.34
C GLU A 65 -12.22 -1.41 3.43
N SER A 66 -11.03 -1.05 2.98
CA SER A 66 -10.27 -1.93 2.09
C SER A 66 -9.59 -3.07 2.80
N ILE A 67 -9.21 -2.90 4.07
CA ILE A 67 -8.80 -4.03 4.94
C ILE A 67 -9.96 -5.02 5.07
N PHE A 68 -11.16 -4.55 5.39
CA PHE A 68 -12.32 -5.43 5.51
C PHE A 68 -12.65 -6.14 4.20
N LYS A 69 -12.57 -5.44 3.05
CA LYS A 69 -12.75 -6.04 1.72
C LYS A 69 -11.67 -7.08 1.40
N LEU A 70 -10.43 -6.87 1.85
CA LEU A 70 -9.33 -7.81 1.64
C LEU A 70 -9.56 -9.10 2.44
N ILE A 71 -9.94 -8.99 3.71
CA ILE A 71 -10.14 -10.14 4.61
C ILE A 71 -11.40 -10.93 4.24
N LYS A 72 -12.49 -10.25 3.83
CA LYS A 72 -13.72 -10.93 3.38
C LYS A 72 -13.59 -11.69 2.06
N LYS A 73 -12.50 -11.48 1.32
CA LYS A 73 -12.23 -12.16 0.04
C LYS A 73 -11.53 -13.51 0.23
N ILE A 74 -11.29 -13.91 1.49
CA ILE A 74 -10.72 -15.18 1.92
C ILE A 74 -11.86 -16.13 2.27
#